data_AF-A0A928X0Y2-F1
#
_entry.id   AF-A0A928X0Y2-F1
#
_cell.length_a   1.000
_cell.length_b   1.000
_cell.length_c   1.000
_cell.angle_alpha   90.00
_cell.angle_beta   90.00
_cell.angle_gamma   90.00
#
_symmetry.space_group_name_H-M   'P 1'
#
loop_
_entity.id
_entity.type
_entity.pdbx_description
1 polymer ?
#
loop_
_entity_poly.entity_id
_entity_poly.type
_entity_poly.pdbx_seq_one_letter_code
_entity_poly.pdbx_strand_id
1 'polypeptide(L)'
;MGWQRRYATFRQHSAEDCGAACVLAIAKHYGYDLPRTKVREAVGTGQDGTTLLGLQRGCDAIGFRSQSVQADGTTAIPNSKIRTL
;
A
#
# COMPACT_ATOMS: atom_id res chain seq x y z
N MET A 1 -1.39 -13.28 22.85
CA MET A 1 -0.83 -12.10 22.17
C MET A 1 -1.95 -11.41 21.40
N GLY A 2 -2.54 -10.38 21.99
CA GLY A 2 -3.76 -9.74 21.48
C GLY A 2 -3.45 -8.83 20.30
N TRP A 3 -4.14 -9.05 19.19
CA TRP A 3 -4.13 -8.16 18.03
C TRP A 3 -4.78 -6.83 18.43
N GLN A 4 -3.98 -5.84 18.85
CA GLN A 4 -4.48 -4.48 18.91
C GLN A 4 -4.61 -3.97 17.47
N ARG A 5 -5.82 -4.10 16.91
CA ARG A 5 -6.25 -3.49 15.64
C ARG A 5 -6.31 -1.96 15.78
N ARG A 6 -5.18 -1.33 16.09
CA ARG A 6 -4.97 0.10 16.00
C ARG A 6 -4.50 0.39 14.58
N TYR A 7 -5.05 1.44 13.97
CA TYR A 7 -4.63 1.87 12.63
C TYR A 7 -3.11 2.06 12.62
N ALA A 8 -2.40 1.22 11.85
CA ALA A 8 -0.96 1.29 11.75
C ALA A 8 -0.61 2.58 10.99
N THR A 9 -0.06 3.56 11.69
CA THR A 9 0.44 4.79 11.06
C THR A 9 1.94 4.67 10.85
N PHE A 10 2.40 4.92 9.62
CA PHE A 10 3.82 5.02 9.28
C PHE A 10 4.17 6.45 8.92
N ARG A 11 5.23 6.98 9.55
CA ARG A 11 5.77 8.30 9.20
C ARG A 11 6.61 8.17 7.94
N GLN A 12 6.27 8.93 6.90
CA GLN A 12 7.13 9.06 5.73
C GLN A 12 8.46 9.74 6.13
N HIS A 13 9.58 9.24 5.62
CA HIS A 13 10.91 9.80 5.92
C HIS A 13 11.32 10.88 4.92
N SER A 14 10.80 10.81 3.70
CA SER A 14 11.01 11.79 2.64
C SER A 14 9.66 12.17 2.02
N ALA A 15 9.61 13.22 1.19
CA ALA A 15 8.36 13.66 0.58
C ALA A 15 7.81 12.62 -0.42
N GLU A 16 8.71 11.86 -1.04
CA GLU A 16 8.47 10.87 -2.08
C GLU A 16 7.92 9.54 -1.52
N ASP A 17 8.07 9.34 -0.21
CA ASP A 17 7.77 8.08 0.50
C ASP A 17 6.30 7.90 0.85
N CYS A 18 5.42 8.84 0.50
CA CYS A 18 4.00 8.78 0.86
C CYS A 18 3.34 7.47 0.38
N GLY A 19 3.64 7.03 -0.85
CA GLY A 19 3.15 5.78 -1.41
C GLY A 19 3.67 4.54 -0.67
N ALA A 20 4.98 4.48 -0.42
CA ALA A 20 5.60 3.37 0.31
C ALA A 20 5.14 3.30 1.78
N ALA A 21 4.94 4.45 2.44
CA ALA A 21 4.43 4.53 3.80
C ALA A 21 3.00 3.98 3.92
N CYS A 22 2.14 4.27 2.95
CA CYS A 22 0.79 3.70 2.88
C CYS A 22 0.81 2.17 2.75
N VAL A 23 1.68 1.64 1.88
CA VAL A 23 1.82 0.18 1.70
C VAL A 23 2.35 -0.48 2.99
N LEU A 24 3.31 0.13 3.68
CA LEU A 24 3.81 -0.35 4.97
C LEU A 24 2.73 -0.36 6.07
N ALA A 25 1.90 0.68 6.12
CA ALA A 25 0.76 0.74 7.04
C ALA A 25 -0.22 -0.41 6.80
N ILE A 26 -0.56 -0.67 5.53
CA ILE A 26 -1.43 -1.78 5.14
C ILE A 26 -0.76 -3.12 5.49
N ALA A 27 0.52 -3.31 5.15
CA ALA A 27 1.26 -4.53 5.43
C ALA A 27 1.28 -4.86 6.93
N LYS A 28 1.58 -3.86 7.76
CA LYS A 28 1.57 -4.01 9.23
C LYS A 28 0.19 -4.32 9.78
N HIS A 29 -0.87 -3.77 9.18
CA HIS A 29 -2.24 -4.11 9.56
C HIS A 29 -2.57 -5.59 9.33
N TYR A 30 -2.04 -6.18 8.25
CA TYR A 30 -2.20 -7.60 7.94
C TYR A 30 -1.16 -8.50 8.65
N GLY A 31 -0.31 -7.95 9.52
CA GLY A 31 0.68 -8.72 10.28
C GLY A 31 2.01 -8.95 9.55
N TYR A 32 2.24 -8.29 8.41
CA TYR A 32 3.52 -8.32 7.71
C TYR A 32 4.42 -7.18 8.17
N ASP A 33 5.61 -7.52 8.66
CA ASP A 33 6.66 -6.54 8.97
C ASP A 33 7.67 -6.53 7.82
N LEU A 34 7.58 -5.50 6.97
CA LEU A 34 8.43 -5.36 5.78
C LEU A 34 9.41 -4.20 5.98
N PRO A 35 10.69 -4.37 5.58
CA PRO A 35 11.63 -3.27 5.63
C PRO A 35 11.25 -2.21 4.60
N ARG A 36 11.32 -0.93 5.00
CA ARG A 36 10.95 0.22 4.14
C ARG A 36 11.65 0.19 2.80
N THR A 37 12.95 -0.12 2.78
CA THR A 37 13.76 -0.15 1.56
C THR A 37 13.18 -1.14 0.55
N LYS A 38 12.76 -2.33 1.00
CA LYS A 38 12.14 -3.34 0.14
C LYS A 38 10.81 -2.85 -0.43
N VAL A 39 10.00 -2.15 0.36
CA VAL A 39 8.74 -1.58 -0.16
C VAL A 39 9.02 -0.48 -1.17
N ARG A 40 9.97 0.43 -0.91
CA ARG A 40 10.38 1.49 -1.85
C ARG A 40 10.87 0.91 -3.18
N GLU A 41 11.70 -0.13 -3.13
CA GLU A 41 12.18 -0.83 -4.31
C GLU A 41 11.05 -1.53 -5.06
N ALA A 42 10.16 -2.23 -4.34
CA ALA A 42 9.04 -2.94 -4.94
C ALA A 42 8.07 -2.00 -5.66
N VAL A 43 7.73 -0.86 -5.07
CA VAL A 43 6.81 0.12 -5.69
C VAL A 43 7.51 1.04 -6.69
N GLY A 44 8.84 1.02 -6.74
CA GLY A 44 9.65 1.86 -7.62
C GLY A 44 9.63 3.34 -7.22
N THR A 45 9.69 3.65 -5.91
CA THR A 45 9.76 5.04 -5.43
C THR A 45 11.07 5.69 -5.86
N GLY A 46 10.99 6.68 -6.74
CA GLY A 46 12.11 7.48 -7.22
C GLY A 46 12.15 8.87 -6.60
N GLN A 47 12.88 9.79 -7.24
CA GLN A 47 12.96 11.20 -6.83
C GLN A 47 11.64 11.95 -7.05
N ASP A 48 10.83 11.53 -8.03
CA ASP A 48 9.53 12.13 -8.33
C ASP A 48 8.37 11.48 -7.57
N GLY A 49 8.67 10.62 -6.58
CA GLY A 49 7.66 9.84 -5.87
C GLY A 49 7.38 8.49 -6.52
N THR A 50 6.12 8.05 -6.39
CA THR A 50 5.68 6.72 -6.84
C THR A 50 4.46 6.85 -7.73
N THR A 51 4.46 6.17 -8.88
CA THR A 51 3.32 6.13 -9.79
C THR A 51 2.27 5.11 -9.33
N LEU A 52 1.01 5.28 -9.74
CA LEU A 52 -0.06 4.33 -9.43
C LEU A 52 0.22 2.93 -10.00
N LEU A 53 0.82 2.85 -11.20
CA LEU A 53 1.25 1.60 -11.81
C LEU A 53 2.38 0.94 -11.00
N GLY A 54 3.35 1.73 -10.51
CA GLY A 54 4.41 1.25 -9.64
C GLY A 54 3.87 0.70 -8.32
N LEU A 55 2.91 1.39 -7.70
CA LEU A 55 2.21 0.90 -6.52
C LEU A 55 1.49 -0.43 -6.78
N GLN A 56 0.76 -0.54 -7.89
CA GLN A 56 0.05 -1.77 -8.22
C GLN A 56 1.01 -2.96 -8.40
N ARG A 57 2.08 -2.77 -9.18
CA ARG A 57 3.10 -3.80 -9.41
C ARG A 57 3.87 -4.16 -8.14
N GLY A 58 4.22 -3.17 -7.33
CA GLY A 58 4.92 -3.39 -6.07
C GLY A 58 4.07 -4.13 -5.05
N CYS A 59 2.79 -3.78 -4.95
CA CYS A 59 1.83 -4.52 -4.14
C CYS A 59 1.71 -5.98 -4.60
N ASP A 60 1.57 -6.22 -5.91
CA ASP A 60 1.50 -7.57 -6.47
C ASP A 60 2.77 -8.39 -6.18
N ALA A 61 3.96 -7.77 -6.34
CA ALA A 61 5.24 -8.39 -6.02
C ALA A 61 5.43 -8.70 -4.51
N ILE A 62 4.77 -7.95 -3.63
CA ILE A 62 4.75 -8.20 -2.18
C ILE A 62 3.70 -9.27 -1.81
N GLY A 63 2.85 -9.68 -2.75
CA GLY A 63 1.80 -10.69 -2.55
C GLY A 63 0.42 -10.09 -2.22
N PHE A 64 0.24 -8.78 -2.40
CA PHE A 64 -1.06 -8.14 -2.28
C PHE A 64 -1.77 -8.13 -3.63
N ARG A 65 -3.02 -8.59 -3.63
CA ARG A 65 -3.93 -8.36 -4.75
C ARG A 65 -4.35 -6.89 -4.78
N SER A 66 -3.90 -6.15 -5.79
CA SER A 66 -4.15 -4.71 -5.92
C SER A 66 -4.89 -4.36 -7.20
N GLN A 67 -5.80 -3.39 -7.11
CA GLN A 67 -6.54 -2.86 -8.26
C GLN A 67 -6.60 -1.33 -8.16
N SER A 68 -6.16 -0.66 -9.23
CA SER A 68 -6.36 0.78 -9.40
C SER A 68 -7.79 1.06 -9.84
N VAL A 69 -8.47 1.95 -9.12
CA VAL A 69 -9.81 2.42 -9.48
C VAL A 69 -9.82 3.94 -9.54
N GLN A 70 -10.62 4.50 -10.43
CA GLN A 70 -10.92 5.92 -10.41
C GLN A 70 -12.02 6.15 -9.37
N ALA A 71 -11.77 7.06 -8.43
CA ALA A 71 -12.75 7.47 -7.46
C ALA A 71 -13.59 8.60 -8.05
N ASP A 72 -14.86 8.33 -8.35
CA ASP A 72 -15.86 9.37 -8.58
C ASP A 72 -16.69 9.49 -7.30
N GLY A 73 -17.16 10.69 -6.95
CA GLY A 73 -17.86 10.97 -5.67
C GLY A 73 -19.16 10.18 -5.44
N THR A 74 -19.56 9.33 -6.38
CA THR A 74 -20.75 8.47 -6.35
C THR A 74 -20.41 7.00 -6.57
N THR A 75 -19.19 6.68 -6.99
CA THR A 75 -18.78 5.32 -7.32
C THR A 75 -18.58 4.51 -6.04
N ALA A 76 -19.62 3.79 -5.63
CA ALA A 76 -19.49 2.69 -4.69
C ALA A 76 -18.57 1.65 -5.34
N ILE A 77 -17.33 1.52 -4.85
CA ILE A 77 -16.42 0.45 -5.29
C ILE A 77 -17.15 -0.86 -4.99
N PRO A 78 -17.57 -1.63 -6.02
CA PRO A 78 -18.39 -2.80 -5.78
C PRO A 78 -17.58 -3.80 -4.94
N ASN A 79 -18.12 -4.19 -3.78
CA ASN A 79 -17.49 -5.15 -2.84
C ASN A 79 -17.07 -6.46 -3.52
N SER A 80 -17.62 -6.79 -4.70
CA SER A 80 -17.24 -7.95 -5.51
C SER A 80 -15.83 -7.87 -6.10
N LYS A 81 -15.23 -6.68 -6.16
CA LYS A 81 -13.86 -6.44 -6.66
C LYS A 81 -12.81 -6.34 -5.57
N ILE A 82 -13.23 -6.13 -4.31
CA ILE A 82 -12.38 -6.15 -3.12
C ILE A 82 -12.36 -7.58 -2.56
N ARG A 83 -11.85 -8.53 -3.34
CA ARG A 83 -11.56 -9.87 -2.80
C ARG A 83 -10.17 -9.84 -2.19
N THR A 84 -10.12 -9.82 -0.87
CA THR A 84 -8.95 -10.24 -0.11
C THR A 84 -8.79 -11.74 -0.32
N LEU A 85 -7.55 -12.17 -0.59
CA LEU A 85 -7.11 -13.49 -1.10
C LEU A 85 -7.15 -13.62 -2.63
#